data_AF-A0A1A8WU76-F1
#
_entry.id   AF-A0A1A8WU76-F1
#
_cell.length_a   1.000
_cell.length_b   1.000
_cell.length_c   1.000
_cell.angle_alpha   90.00
_cell.angle_beta   90.00
_cell.angle_gamma   90.00
#
_symmetry.space_group_name_H-M   'P 1'
#
loop_
_entity.id
_entity.type
_entity.pdbx_description
1 polymer ?
#
loop_
_entity_poly.entity_id
_entity_poly.type
_entity_poly.pdbx_seq_one_letter_code
_entity_poly.pdbx_strand_id
1 'polypeptide(L)'
;MTPDNVTGEERYGFFKNFNYYEDKERNVVGYTGDKESCCKSFLSESFFTHIQFPHTFCEQFKKLYNLLFNSTLNNKKAETLDDNDCSFLNYWLNDKLRGINIDNSISVINFYKKLKDSNVTIFKYEQLEKKLYNIEKHDLENIRKLYDLYNTKSKVSSTLGIDVSPEESASCLMHTNECYRKYRDTIINCHNGCHDFFNALTYFKNKYKNDLYLNSENTSSCTYEELFILPDYETVLKEYKSRPFKTIITLPVLFPLFGVFFMLIFSDKFTPFRQHILEKIKKTKNMLFGEGERDNEFMPYTSNNDISILSEGEYNISYYTVRNS
;
A
#
# COMPACT_ATOMS: atom_id res chain seq x y z
N MET A 1 26.34 -5.05 8.50
CA MET A 1 25.41 -6.18 8.26
C MET A 1 24.49 -6.25 9.46
N THR A 2 23.20 -6.30 9.21
CA THR A 2 22.18 -6.77 10.14
C THR A 2 22.66 -8.12 10.67
N PRO A 3 22.65 -8.38 11.99
CA PRO A 3 22.89 -9.73 12.48
C PRO A 3 21.87 -10.67 11.83
N ASP A 4 22.30 -11.82 11.31
CA ASP A 4 21.43 -12.82 10.65
C ASP A 4 20.30 -13.38 11.55
N ASN A 5 20.16 -12.89 12.78
CA ASN A 5 19.26 -13.39 13.82
C ASN A 5 18.20 -12.40 14.33
N VAL A 6 18.04 -11.22 13.71
CA VAL A 6 17.01 -10.26 14.15
C VAL A 6 15.62 -10.78 13.78
N THR A 7 14.79 -11.05 14.79
CA THR A 7 13.43 -11.58 14.59
C THR A 7 12.42 -10.51 14.17
N GLY A 8 11.30 -10.92 13.57
CA GLY A 8 10.18 -10.02 13.29
C GLY A 8 9.65 -9.30 14.53
N GLU A 9 9.64 -9.96 15.69
CA GLU A 9 9.25 -9.34 16.95
C GLU A 9 10.20 -8.21 17.35
N GLU A 10 11.52 -8.38 17.18
CA GLU A 10 12.50 -7.31 17.44
C GLU A 10 12.45 -6.15 16.43
N ARG A 11 11.83 -6.34 15.26
CA ARG A 11 11.63 -5.26 14.28
C ARG A 11 10.31 -4.53 14.47
N TYR A 12 9.25 -5.27 14.77
CA TYR A 12 7.88 -4.78 14.71
C TYR A 12 7.14 -4.81 16.06
N GLY A 13 7.70 -5.41 17.12
CA GLY A 13 7.03 -5.62 18.40
C GLY A 13 6.52 -4.33 19.04
N PHE A 14 7.26 -3.23 18.90
CA PHE A 14 6.88 -1.93 19.47
C PHE A 14 5.56 -1.38 18.91
N PHE A 15 5.13 -1.80 17.71
CA PHE A 15 3.84 -1.40 17.12
C PHE A 15 2.62 -1.91 17.91
N LYS A 16 2.77 -2.94 18.75
CA LYS A 16 1.71 -3.41 19.66
C LYS A 16 1.27 -2.30 20.61
N ASN A 17 2.21 -1.47 21.04
CA ASN A 17 2.00 -0.31 21.92
C ASN A 17 2.31 1.02 21.20
N PHE A 18 2.00 1.13 19.91
CA PHE A 18 2.37 2.28 19.09
C PHE A 18 2.02 3.63 19.73
N ASN A 19 0.79 3.80 20.24
CA ASN A 19 0.33 5.06 20.84
C ASN A 19 1.24 5.53 21.99
N TYR A 20 1.83 4.60 22.73
CA TYR A 20 2.79 4.94 23.80
C TYR A 20 4.07 5.54 23.21
N TYR A 21 4.63 4.93 22.16
CA TYR A 21 5.83 5.43 21.51
C TYR A 21 5.60 6.72 20.73
N GLU A 22 4.45 6.84 20.06
CA GLU A 22 4.01 8.07 19.40
C GLU A 22 3.92 9.23 20.41
N ASP A 23 3.32 8.98 21.58
CA ASP A 23 3.27 9.96 22.67
C ASP A 23 4.69 10.39 23.10
N LYS A 24 5.60 9.44 23.32
CA LYS A 24 6.99 9.79 23.72
C LYS A 24 7.73 10.56 22.64
N GLU A 25 7.56 10.21 21.37
CA GLU A 25 8.16 10.97 20.27
C GLU A 25 7.58 12.40 20.21
N ARG A 26 6.25 12.57 20.29
CA ARG A 26 5.62 13.91 20.31
C ARG A 26 6.13 14.79 21.44
N ASN A 27 6.40 14.21 22.62
CA ASN A 27 6.94 14.93 23.78
C ASN A 27 8.39 15.40 23.59
N VAL A 28 9.13 14.91 22.58
CA VAL A 28 10.48 15.39 22.27
C VAL A 28 10.53 16.34 21.07
N VAL A 29 9.48 16.41 20.25
CA VAL A 29 9.40 17.36 19.14
C VAL A 29 9.50 18.80 19.67
N GLY A 30 10.35 19.60 19.03
CA GLY A 30 10.57 21.00 19.42
C GLY A 30 11.43 21.19 20.67
N TYR A 31 11.86 20.12 21.34
CA TYR A 31 12.82 20.22 22.43
C TYR A 31 14.20 20.62 21.89
N THR A 32 14.73 21.76 22.36
CA THR A 32 16.03 22.30 21.95
C THR A 32 17.17 21.93 22.88
N GLY A 33 16.87 21.34 24.05
CA GLY A 33 17.88 20.88 25.00
C GLY A 33 18.41 21.92 25.98
N ASP A 34 19.38 21.48 26.76
CA ASP A 34 20.19 22.31 27.65
C ASP A 34 21.18 23.18 26.85
N LYS A 35 21.90 24.10 27.53
CA LYS A 35 22.93 24.95 26.89
C LYS A 35 24.11 24.16 26.31
N GLU A 36 24.34 22.92 26.77
CA GLU A 36 25.45 22.07 26.36
C GLU A 36 24.93 20.69 25.95
N SER A 37 25.08 20.34 24.66
CA SER A 37 24.61 19.06 24.12
C SER A 37 25.47 17.88 24.58
N CYS A 38 24.80 16.76 24.83
CA CYS A 38 25.42 15.46 25.08
C CYS A 38 26.33 14.96 23.93
N CYS A 39 26.21 15.51 22.72
CA CYS A 39 27.06 15.15 21.58
C CYS A 39 28.24 16.10 21.34
N LYS A 40 28.46 17.12 22.19
CA LYS A 40 29.41 18.21 21.95
C LYS A 40 30.80 17.74 21.48
N SER A 41 31.30 16.63 22.01
CA SER A 41 32.62 16.06 21.70
C SER A 41 32.75 15.49 20.28
N PHE A 42 31.65 15.22 19.57
CA PHE A 42 31.68 14.56 18.25
C PHE A 42 30.67 15.15 17.23
N LEU A 43 30.21 16.39 17.43
CA LEU A 43 29.25 17.05 16.51
C LEU A 43 29.77 17.19 15.07
N SER A 44 31.09 17.13 14.84
CA SER A 44 31.70 17.19 13.51
C SER A 44 31.83 15.83 12.81
N GLU A 45 31.46 14.73 13.47
CA GLU A 45 31.52 13.39 12.87
C GLU A 45 30.39 13.18 11.84
N SER A 46 30.61 12.25 10.89
CA SER A 46 29.73 12.03 9.74
C SER A 46 28.35 11.45 10.09
N PHE A 47 28.11 11.03 11.32
CA PHE A 47 26.79 10.56 11.79
C PHE A 47 25.67 11.56 11.50
N PHE A 48 26.00 12.86 11.50
CA PHE A 48 25.04 13.94 11.37
C PHE A 48 24.84 14.44 9.94
N THR A 49 25.32 13.72 8.93
CA THR A 49 25.25 14.13 7.51
C THR A 49 23.82 14.51 7.08
N HIS A 50 22.79 13.82 7.60
CA HIS A 50 21.38 14.08 7.28
C HIS A 50 20.64 14.85 8.37
N ILE A 51 21.35 15.36 9.38
CA ILE A 51 20.77 16.05 10.53
C ILE A 51 21.08 17.54 10.45
N GLN A 52 20.05 18.36 10.21
CA GLN A 52 20.20 19.81 10.10
C GLN A 52 20.72 20.46 11.39
N PHE A 53 20.26 19.99 12.55
CA PHE A 53 20.61 20.54 13.86
C PHE A 53 21.13 19.43 14.80
N PRO A 54 22.42 19.05 14.69
CA PRO A 54 23.00 17.92 15.45
C PRO A 54 22.85 18.05 16.96
N HIS A 55 23.04 19.26 17.50
CA HIS A 55 22.84 19.57 18.91
C HIS A 55 21.42 19.23 19.38
N THR A 56 20.42 19.75 18.67
CA THR A 56 19.00 19.54 18.96
C THR A 56 18.63 18.07 18.87
N PHE A 57 19.09 17.38 17.82
CA PHE A 57 18.85 15.95 17.63
C PHE A 57 19.35 15.12 18.83
N CYS A 58 20.56 15.40 19.30
CA CYS A 58 21.13 14.68 20.42
C CYS A 58 20.38 14.91 21.74
N GLU A 59 19.93 16.14 21.98
CA GLU A 59 19.12 16.45 23.16
C GLU A 59 17.72 15.85 23.09
N GLN A 60 17.12 15.78 21.89
CA GLN A 60 15.86 15.05 21.67
C GLN A 60 16.03 13.56 21.94
N PHE A 61 17.10 12.94 21.46
CA PHE A 61 17.38 11.53 21.72
C PHE A 61 17.63 11.25 23.21
N LYS A 62 18.42 12.09 23.89
CA LYS A 62 18.63 12.02 25.35
C LYS A 62 17.30 12.10 26.11
N LYS A 63 16.43 13.05 25.75
CA LYS A 63 15.10 13.17 26.36
C LYS A 63 14.24 11.94 26.09
N LEU A 64 14.22 11.44 24.85
CA LEU A 64 13.46 10.25 24.45
C LEU A 64 13.92 9.01 25.23
N TYR A 65 15.23 8.78 25.29
CA TYR A 65 15.83 7.72 26.08
C TYR A 65 15.41 7.82 27.55
N ASN A 66 15.52 8.99 28.17
CA ASN A 66 15.14 9.18 29.58
C ASN A 66 13.65 8.95 29.84
N LEU A 67 12.78 9.35 28.91
CA LEU A 67 11.34 9.10 28.99
C LEU A 67 11.03 7.60 29.01
N LEU A 68 11.72 6.80 28.17
CA LEU A 68 11.52 5.36 28.10
C LEU A 68 12.19 4.63 29.28
N PHE A 69 13.40 5.04 29.65
CA PHE A 69 14.20 4.43 30.72
C PHE A 69 13.55 4.58 32.11
N ASN A 70 12.92 5.72 32.36
CA ASN A 70 12.24 5.99 33.64
C ASN A 70 10.75 5.64 33.62
N SER A 71 10.23 5.13 32.51
CA SER A 71 8.81 4.75 32.40
C SER A 71 8.50 3.54 33.27
N THR A 72 7.43 3.66 34.07
CA THR A 72 6.84 2.56 34.86
C THR A 72 5.55 2.02 34.25
N LEU A 73 5.17 2.50 33.06
CA LEU A 73 4.02 1.99 32.31
C LEU A 73 4.22 0.50 31.98
N ASN A 74 3.12 -0.23 31.89
CA ASN A 74 3.08 -1.68 31.62
C ASN A 74 3.77 -2.55 32.69
N ASN A 75 3.76 -2.13 33.96
CA ASN A 75 4.40 -2.83 35.09
C ASN A 75 5.91 -3.01 34.94
N LYS A 76 6.53 -2.17 34.09
CA LYS A 76 7.96 -2.18 33.87
C LYS A 76 8.69 -1.63 35.10
N LYS A 77 9.81 -2.26 35.44
CA LYS A 77 10.69 -1.77 36.50
C LYS A 77 11.33 -0.45 36.04
N ALA A 78 11.27 0.59 36.87
CA ALA A 78 12.01 1.83 36.62
C ALA A 78 13.50 1.53 36.37
N GLU A 79 14.15 2.39 35.59
CA GLU A 79 15.56 2.30 35.23
C GLU A 79 15.92 1.07 34.38
N THR A 80 15.00 0.64 33.52
CA THR A 80 15.23 -0.43 32.54
C THR A 80 14.71 -0.02 31.17
N LEU A 81 15.09 -0.74 30.13
CA LEU A 81 14.42 -0.71 28.82
C LEU A 81 13.94 -2.13 28.53
N ASP A 82 12.72 -2.28 28.04
CA ASP A 82 12.27 -3.59 27.54
C ASP A 82 12.70 -3.78 26.07
N ASP A 83 12.43 -4.96 25.51
CA ASP A 83 12.79 -5.26 24.13
C ASP A 83 12.08 -4.34 23.12
N ASN A 84 10.84 -3.91 23.41
CA ASN A 84 10.09 -3.01 22.52
C ASN A 84 10.65 -1.59 22.57
N ASP A 85 11.06 -1.09 23.74
CA ASP A 85 11.74 0.19 23.87
C ASP A 85 13.06 0.19 23.11
N CYS A 86 13.84 -0.89 23.22
CA CYS A 86 15.08 -1.04 22.47
C CYS A 86 14.82 -1.09 20.96
N SER A 87 13.78 -1.81 20.54
CA SER A 87 13.37 -1.91 19.13
C SER A 87 12.95 -0.56 18.56
N PHE A 88 12.15 0.20 19.33
CA PHE A 88 11.73 1.56 18.96
C PHE A 88 12.91 2.52 18.88
N LEU A 89 13.82 2.53 19.87
CA LEU A 89 15.02 3.37 19.85
C LEU A 89 15.94 3.02 18.67
N ASN A 90 16.05 1.73 18.34
CA ASN A 90 16.79 1.28 17.17
C ASN A 90 16.18 1.81 15.87
N TYR A 91 14.85 1.68 15.71
CA TYR A 91 14.13 2.27 14.58
C TYR A 91 14.35 3.78 14.50
N TRP A 92 14.14 4.50 15.62
CA TRP A 92 14.20 5.95 15.66
C TRP A 92 15.58 6.47 15.23
N LEU A 93 16.67 5.88 15.74
CA LEU A 93 18.02 6.25 15.33
C LEU A 93 18.28 5.95 13.85
N ASN A 94 17.86 4.77 13.38
CA ASN A 94 18.00 4.40 11.97
C ASN A 94 17.25 5.35 11.05
N ASP A 95 16.01 5.70 11.40
CA ASP A 95 15.15 6.59 10.61
C ASP A 95 15.75 8.00 10.49
N LYS A 96 16.16 8.58 11.63
CA LYS A 96 16.64 9.96 11.67
C LYS A 96 18.06 10.11 11.14
N LEU A 97 19.01 9.31 11.62
CA LEU A 97 20.43 9.47 11.27
C LEU A 97 20.71 9.16 9.81
N ARG A 98 20.05 8.14 9.24
CA ARG A 98 20.32 7.66 7.88
C ARG A 98 19.47 8.37 6.82
N GLY A 99 18.57 9.26 7.25
CA GLY A 99 17.79 10.13 6.38
C GLY A 99 16.88 9.40 5.39
N ILE A 100 16.32 10.17 4.45
CA ILE A 100 15.34 9.67 3.46
C ILE A 100 15.95 8.58 2.58
N ASN A 101 17.22 8.75 2.18
CA ASN A 101 17.90 7.83 1.27
C ASN A 101 18.49 6.57 1.94
N ILE A 102 18.36 6.46 3.27
CA ILE A 102 18.85 5.31 4.05
C ILE A 102 20.35 5.10 3.82
N ASP A 103 21.13 6.10 4.22
CA ASP A 103 22.58 6.08 4.12
C ASP A 103 23.16 4.91 4.91
N ASN A 104 23.77 3.96 4.20
CA ASN A 104 24.36 2.76 4.78
C ASN A 104 25.76 3.01 5.36
N SER A 105 26.39 4.17 5.09
CA SER A 105 27.69 4.52 5.66
C SER A 105 27.59 4.92 7.14
N ILE A 106 26.41 5.38 7.58
CA ILE A 106 26.16 5.83 8.94
C ILE A 106 25.87 4.64 9.85
N SER A 107 26.72 4.39 10.83
CA SER A 107 26.57 3.30 11.79
C SER A 107 25.83 3.75 13.05
N VAL A 108 24.63 3.21 13.28
CA VAL A 108 23.80 3.53 14.46
C VAL A 108 24.44 3.05 15.75
N ILE A 109 25.08 1.87 15.73
CA ILE A 109 25.78 1.33 16.90
C ILE A 109 27.01 2.18 17.27
N ASN A 110 27.77 2.66 16.28
CA ASN A 110 28.95 3.50 16.55
C ASN A 110 28.53 4.88 17.07
N PHE A 111 27.45 5.46 16.52
CA PHE A 111 26.86 6.68 17.06
C PHE A 111 26.49 6.50 18.54
N TYR A 112 25.75 5.45 18.88
CA TYR A 112 25.31 5.23 20.26
C TYR A 112 26.48 4.97 21.22
N LYS A 113 27.50 4.21 20.80
CA LYS A 113 28.73 4.01 21.59
C LYS A 113 29.40 5.34 21.94
N LYS A 114 29.63 6.20 20.95
CA LYS A 114 30.23 7.53 21.14
C LYS A 114 29.41 8.42 22.08
N LEU A 115 28.09 8.40 21.90
CA LEU A 115 27.15 9.11 22.74
C LEU A 115 27.20 8.61 24.19
N LYS A 116 27.18 7.30 24.40
CA LYS A 116 27.25 6.66 25.71
C LYS A 116 28.58 6.92 26.41
N ASP A 117 29.71 6.77 25.70
CA ASP A 117 31.06 7.00 26.25
C ASP A 117 31.23 8.46 26.72
N SER A 118 30.61 9.41 26.01
CA SER A 118 30.64 10.82 26.38
C SER A 118 29.68 11.17 27.53
N ASN A 119 28.75 10.27 27.89
CA ASN A 119 27.64 10.55 28.82
C ASN A 119 27.26 9.32 29.66
N VAL A 120 28.25 8.63 30.24
CA VAL A 120 28.08 7.35 30.96
C VAL A 120 27.05 7.43 32.09
N THR A 121 26.90 8.60 32.72
CA THR A 121 25.92 8.82 33.79
C THR A 121 24.47 8.93 33.31
N ILE A 122 24.24 9.20 32.02
CA ILE A 122 22.92 9.34 31.41
C ILE A 122 22.51 8.01 30.78
N PHE A 123 23.34 7.44 29.91
CA PHE A 123 23.03 6.22 29.15
C PHE A 123 23.46 4.95 29.89
N LYS A 124 22.77 4.67 31.00
CA LYS A 124 23.12 3.60 31.95
C LYS A 124 22.76 2.19 31.49
N TYR A 125 21.79 2.02 30.59
CA TYR A 125 21.28 0.69 30.23
C TYR A 125 22.24 -0.01 29.27
N GLU A 126 23.06 -0.91 29.80
CA GLU A 126 24.14 -1.58 29.07
C GLU A 126 23.64 -2.43 27.89
N GLN A 127 22.44 -3.02 28.00
CA GLN A 127 21.94 -3.95 26.99
C GLN A 127 21.45 -3.25 25.71
N LEU A 128 21.14 -1.93 25.76
CA LEU A 128 20.67 -1.21 24.56
C LEU A 128 21.69 -1.31 23.42
N GLU A 129 22.97 -1.15 23.72
CA GLU A 129 24.04 -1.23 22.72
C GLU A 129 24.04 -2.56 21.94
N LYS A 130 23.67 -3.66 22.59
CA LYS A 130 23.58 -5.00 21.97
C LYS A 130 22.33 -5.18 21.11
N LYS A 131 21.32 -4.34 21.32
CA LYS A 131 20.05 -4.35 20.59
C LYS A 131 20.02 -3.36 19.42
N LEU A 132 21.01 -2.46 19.33
CA LEU A 132 21.14 -1.51 18.23
C LEU A 132 21.87 -2.13 17.05
N TYR A 133 21.31 -1.94 15.86
CA TYR A 133 21.89 -2.39 14.60
C TYR A 133 21.41 -1.52 13.43
N ASN A 134 22.16 -1.51 12.33
CA ASN A 134 21.72 -0.88 11.10
C ASN A 134 20.63 -1.74 10.44
N ILE A 135 19.38 -1.28 10.47
CA ILE A 135 18.25 -1.97 9.83
C ILE A 135 18.47 -2.00 8.31
N GLU A 136 18.17 -3.11 7.64
CA GLU A 136 18.32 -3.15 6.18
C GLU A 136 17.43 -2.13 5.48
N LYS A 137 17.85 -1.69 4.30
CA LYS A 137 17.13 -0.66 3.56
C LYS A 137 15.66 -1.05 3.34
N HIS A 138 15.42 -2.27 2.86
CA HIS A 138 14.09 -2.77 2.56
C HIS A 138 13.21 -2.88 3.83
N ASP A 139 13.78 -3.37 4.93
CA ASP A 139 13.11 -3.44 6.24
C ASP A 139 12.78 -2.05 6.79
N LEU A 140 13.70 -1.10 6.73
CA LEU A 140 13.49 0.25 7.24
C LEU A 140 12.41 0.99 6.43
N GLU A 141 12.39 0.81 5.10
CA GLU A 141 11.31 1.32 4.25
C GLU A 141 9.94 0.74 4.65
N ASN A 142 9.89 -0.55 4.97
CA ASN A 142 8.68 -1.21 5.43
C ASN A 142 8.23 -0.71 6.80
N ILE A 143 9.14 -0.61 7.77
CA ILE A 143 8.84 -0.05 9.10
C ILE A 143 8.34 1.39 8.97
N ARG A 144 8.93 2.22 8.11
CA ARG A 144 8.45 3.59 7.83
C ARG A 144 7.02 3.62 7.31
N LYS A 145 6.68 2.75 6.35
CA LYS A 145 5.30 2.65 5.82
C LYS A 145 4.32 2.26 6.92
N LEU A 146 4.69 1.30 7.78
CA LEU A 146 3.85 0.91 8.91
C LEU A 146 3.73 2.04 9.95
N TYR A 147 4.81 2.75 10.25
CA TYR A 147 4.80 3.93 11.11
C TYR A 147 3.83 5.00 10.60
N ASP A 148 3.89 5.29 9.31
CA ASP A 148 2.99 6.24 8.65
C ASP A 148 1.51 5.76 8.68
N LEU A 149 1.27 4.46 8.51
CA LEU A 149 -0.06 3.86 8.67
C LEU A 149 -0.62 4.05 10.07
N TYR A 150 0.18 3.78 11.10
CA TYR A 150 -0.24 3.97 12.49
C TYR A 150 -0.47 5.45 12.82
N ASN A 151 0.36 6.37 12.32
CA ASN A 151 0.11 7.81 12.46
C ASN A 151 -1.21 8.23 11.79
N THR A 152 -1.48 7.76 10.57
CA THR A 152 -2.75 8.05 9.90
C THR A 152 -3.93 7.44 10.67
N LYS A 153 -3.79 6.23 11.23
CA LYS A 153 -4.79 5.64 12.15
C LYS A 153 -5.02 6.52 13.39
N SER A 154 -3.97 7.05 14.02
CA SER A 154 -4.09 7.95 15.17
C SER A 154 -4.86 9.23 14.81
N LYS A 155 -4.68 9.76 13.58
CA LYS A 155 -5.49 10.90 13.08
C LYS A 155 -6.96 10.53 12.96
N VAL A 156 -7.28 9.37 12.38
CA VAL A 156 -8.67 8.87 12.33
C VAL A 156 -9.26 8.79 13.72
N SER A 157 -8.56 8.16 14.69
CA SER A 157 -9.00 8.08 16.08
C SER A 157 -9.27 9.46 16.70
N SER A 158 -8.42 10.45 16.43
CA SER A 158 -8.57 11.79 17.01
C SER A 158 -9.77 12.58 16.47
N THR A 159 -10.26 12.21 15.29
CA THR A 159 -11.43 12.84 14.64
C THR A 159 -12.73 12.05 14.83
N LEU A 160 -12.69 10.91 15.52
CA LEU A 160 -13.88 10.15 15.87
C LEU A 160 -14.58 10.81 17.06
N GLY A 161 -15.89 11.01 16.93
CA GLY A 161 -16.72 11.63 17.95
C GLY A 161 -18.22 11.52 17.67
N ILE A 162 -19.00 11.88 18.68
CA ILE A 162 -20.47 12.03 18.63
C ILE A 162 -20.77 13.51 18.46
N ASP A 163 -21.78 13.83 17.65
CA ASP A 163 -22.26 15.20 17.39
C ASP A 163 -21.16 16.16 16.92
N VAL A 164 -20.25 15.66 16.09
CA VAL A 164 -19.18 16.47 15.49
C VAL A 164 -19.73 17.41 14.42
N SER A 165 -19.04 18.53 14.21
CA SER A 165 -19.35 19.46 13.12
C SER A 165 -19.18 18.81 11.74
N PRO A 166 -19.82 19.34 10.69
CA PRO A 166 -19.61 18.88 9.31
C PRO A 166 -18.13 18.89 8.89
N GLU A 167 -17.36 19.87 9.36
CA GLU A 167 -15.93 20.02 9.08
C GLU A 167 -15.10 18.88 9.71
N GLU A 168 -15.38 18.56 10.97
CA GLU A 168 -14.74 17.44 11.68
C GLU A 168 -15.11 16.09 11.06
N SER A 169 -16.37 15.91 10.65
CA SER A 169 -16.81 14.70 9.95
C SER A 169 -16.13 14.54 8.58
N ALA A 170 -15.96 15.63 7.83
CA ALA A 170 -15.21 15.62 6.57
C ALA A 170 -13.72 15.31 6.78
N SER A 171 -13.11 15.86 7.83
CA SER A 171 -11.73 15.57 8.22
C SER A 171 -11.54 14.10 8.59
N CYS A 172 -12.47 13.54 9.37
CA CYS A 172 -12.51 12.12 9.68
C CYS A 172 -12.52 11.28 8.40
N LEU A 173 -13.45 11.56 7.48
CA LEU A 173 -13.56 10.82 6.21
C LEU A 173 -12.28 10.91 5.37
N MET A 174 -11.64 12.09 5.34
CA MET A 174 -10.38 12.30 4.64
C MET A 174 -9.27 11.41 5.23
N HIS A 175 -9.11 11.38 6.55
CA HIS A 175 -8.10 10.55 7.21
C HIS A 175 -8.38 9.04 7.05
N THR A 176 -9.64 8.63 7.11
CA THR A 176 -10.04 7.22 6.88
C THR A 176 -9.70 6.79 5.46
N ASN A 177 -10.02 7.61 4.46
CA ASN A 177 -9.63 7.37 3.07
C ASN A 177 -8.10 7.34 2.88
N GLU A 178 -7.37 8.26 3.52
CA GLU A 178 -5.91 8.27 3.50
C GLU A 178 -5.34 6.96 4.06
N CYS A 179 -5.86 6.49 5.19
CA CYS A 179 -5.45 5.24 5.83
C CYS A 179 -5.70 4.05 4.91
N TYR A 180 -6.92 3.95 4.36
CA TYR A 180 -7.33 2.90 3.44
C TYR A 180 -6.40 2.83 2.21
N ARG A 181 -6.12 3.99 1.59
CA ARG A 181 -5.24 4.07 0.43
C ARG A 181 -3.82 3.66 0.76
N LYS A 182 -3.24 4.21 1.85
CA LYS A 182 -1.89 3.86 2.30
C LYS A 182 -1.76 2.38 2.62
N TYR A 183 -2.80 1.77 3.19
CA TYR A 183 -2.78 0.35 3.54
C TYR A 183 -2.69 -0.52 2.28
N ARG A 184 -3.54 -0.24 1.27
CA ARG A 184 -3.47 -0.93 -0.02
C ARG A 184 -2.14 -0.70 -0.74
N ASP A 185 -1.66 0.54 -0.76
CA ASP A 185 -0.38 0.89 -1.40
C ASP A 185 0.79 0.16 -0.71
N THR A 186 0.74 -0.01 0.60
CA THR A 186 1.75 -0.74 1.37
C THR A 186 1.79 -2.22 1.00
N ILE A 187 0.62 -2.84 0.83
CA ILE A 187 0.49 -4.24 0.37
C ILE A 187 1.06 -4.40 -1.06
N ILE A 188 0.66 -3.53 -1.98
CA ILE A 188 1.06 -3.59 -3.39
C ILE A 188 2.58 -3.47 -3.54
N ASN A 189 3.20 -2.59 -2.77
CA ASN A 189 4.61 -2.28 -2.90
C ASN A 189 5.54 -3.26 -2.15
N CYS A 190 5.01 -4.30 -1.49
CA CYS A 190 5.84 -5.28 -0.80
C CYS A 190 6.42 -6.30 -1.78
N HIS A 191 7.59 -6.00 -2.34
CA HIS A 191 8.30 -6.88 -3.27
C HIS A 191 9.50 -7.51 -2.54
N ASN A 192 9.43 -8.83 -2.27
CA ASN A 192 10.44 -9.68 -1.63
C ASN A 192 10.57 -9.55 -0.09
N GLY A 193 10.67 -10.69 0.61
CA GLY A 193 11.07 -10.73 2.03
C GLY A 193 10.06 -10.16 3.04
N CYS A 194 8.75 -10.26 2.75
CA CYS A 194 7.72 -9.57 3.51
C CYS A 194 7.09 -10.37 4.65
N HIS A 195 7.62 -11.54 5.06
CA HIS A 195 6.89 -12.40 6.01
C HIS A 195 6.60 -11.69 7.35
N ASP A 196 7.64 -11.15 8.00
CA ASP A 196 7.49 -10.44 9.27
C ASP A 196 6.66 -9.16 9.12
N PHE A 197 6.88 -8.43 8.02
CA PHE A 197 6.11 -7.24 7.71
C PHE A 197 4.62 -7.53 7.48
N PHE A 198 4.32 -8.65 6.82
CA PHE A 198 2.96 -9.11 6.57
C PHE A 198 2.25 -9.47 7.88
N ASN A 199 2.95 -10.15 8.80
CA ASN A 199 2.42 -10.41 10.14
C ASN A 199 2.12 -9.10 10.88
N ALA A 200 3.00 -8.10 10.76
CA ALA A 200 2.78 -6.77 11.34
C ALA A 200 1.59 -6.02 10.70
N LEU A 201 1.41 -6.11 9.38
CA LEU A 201 0.25 -5.53 8.66
C LEU A 201 -1.06 -6.22 9.03
N THR A 202 -1.03 -7.54 9.21
CA THR A 202 -2.19 -8.32 9.66
C THR A 202 -2.59 -7.90 11.07
N TYR A 203 -1.61 -7.74 11.96
CA TYR A 203 -1.85 -7.20 13.30
C TYR A 203 -2.43 -5.78 13.24
N PHE A 204 -1.88 -4.89 12.42
CA PHE A 204 -2.41 -3.55 12.20
C PHE A 204 -3.87 -3.58 11.74
N LYS A 205 -4.22 -4.41 10.74
CA LYS A 205 -5.60 -4.54 10.25
C LYS A 205 -6.56 -4.95 11.37
N ASN A 206 -6.20 -5.97 12.14
CA ASN A 206 -7.02 -6.44 13.27
C ASN A 206 -7.18 -5.36 14.34
N LYS A 207 -6.08 -4.66 14.67
CA LYS A 207 -6.11 -3.55 15.62
C LYS A 207 -6.93 -2.36 15.10
N TYR A 208 -6.84 -2.03 13.81
CA TYR A 208 -7.63 -0.98 13.18
C TYR A 208 -9.13 -1.29 13.28
N LYS A 209 -9.53 -2.53 12.97
CA LYS A 209 -10.91 -2.99 13.14
C LYS A 209 -11.34 -2.87 14.60
N ASN A 210 -10.58 -3.42 15.55
CA ASN A 210 -10.98 -3.42 16.96
C ASN A 210 -11.03 -2.00 17.55
N ASP A 211 -10.07 -1.14 17.23
CA ASP A 211 -9.96 0.18 17.81
C ASP A 211 -10.90 1.20 17.15
N LEU A 212 -11.28 1.04 15.87
CA LEU A 212 -12.06 2.04 15.14
C LEU A 212 -13.44 1.56 14.73
N TYR A 213 -13.55 0.36 14.14
CA TYR A 213 -14.84 -0.14 13.64
C TYR A 213 -15.84 -0.37 14.80
N LEU A 214 -15.39 -0.98 15.90
CA LEU A 214 -16.25 -1.18 17.07
C LEU A 214 -16.65 0.14 17.74
N ASN A 215 -15.80 1.15 17.66
CA ASN A 215 -16.09 2.47 18.21
C ASN A 215 -16.98 3.30 17.29
N SER A 216 -16.93 3.08 15.97
CA SER A 216 -17.69 3.85 14.99
C SER A 216 -19.19 3.54 14.95
N GLU A 217 -19.61 2.35 15.40
CA GLU A 217 -21.04 1.97 15.47
C GLU A 217 -21.86 2.94 16.35
N ASN A 218 -21.21 3.70 17.23
CA ASN A 218 -21.83 4.69 18.11
C ASN A 218 -21.48 6.14 17.77
N THR A 219 -20.80 6.42 16.65
CA THR A 219 -20.36 7.77 16.26
C THR A 219 -21.14 8.30 15.05
N SER A 220 -21.42 9.61 15.03
CA SER A 220 -21.98 10.29 13.85
C SER A 220 -20.92 10.86 12.90
N SER A 221 -19.64 10.72 13.25
CA SER A 221 -18.48 11.05 12.41
C SER A 221 -18.21 9.94 11.38
N CYS A 222 -17.68 10.29 10.20
CA CYS A 222 -17.29 9.33 9.16
C CYS A 222 -18.43 8.40 8.66
N THR A 223 -19.42 8.93 7.93
CA THR A 223 -20.65 8.20 7.51
C THR A 223 -20.50 7.11 6.43
N TYR A 224 -19.31 6.53 6.23
CA TYR A 224 -19.06 5.42 5.30
C TYR A 224 -18.38 4.23 5.98
N GLU A 225 -19.19 3.26 6.42
CA GLU A 225 -18.74 2.02 7.09
C GLU A 225 -17.75 1.20 6.26
N GLU A 226 -17.91 1.18 4.93
CA GLU A 226 -17.07 0.40 4.01
C GLU A 226 -15.58 0.79 4.07
N LEU A 227 -15.27 2.06 4.37
CA LEU A 227 -13.88 2.55 4.44
C LEU A 227 -13.17 2.14 5.74
N PHE A 228 -13.92 1.74 6.77
CA PHE A 228 -13.34 1.18 7.99
C PHE A 228 -12.93 -0.29 7.84
N ILE A 229 -13.40 -0.95 6.78
CA ILE A 229 -13.09 -2.35 6.51
C ILE A 229 -11.87 -2.40 5.60
N LEU A 230 -10.70 -2.57 6.21
CA LEU A 230 -9.46 -2.78 5.46
C LEU A 230 -9.52 -4.15 4.74
N PRO A 231 -9.25 -4.19 3.41
CA PRO A 231 -9.35 -5.41 2.61
C PRO A 231 -8.31 -6.46 3.04
N ASP A 232 -8.54 -7.72 2.71
CA ASP A 232 -7.51 -8.75 2.86
C ASP A 232 -6.38 -8.56 1.85
N TYR A 233 -5.18 -8.97 2.25
CA TYR A 233 -3.99 -8.91 1.41
C TYR A 233 -4.18 -9.61 0.06
N GLU A 234 -4.70 -10.83 0.07
CA GLU A 234 -4.95 -11.59 -1.15
C GLU A 234 -5.93 -10.87 -2.08
N THR A 235 -6.96 -10.24 -1.49
CA THR A 235 -7.94 -9.42 -2.22
C THR A 235 -7.26 -8.22 -2.87
N VAL A 236 -6.45 -7.45 -2.13
CA VAL A 236 -5.72 -6.29 -2.66
C VAL A 236 -4.79 -6.70 -3.81
N LEU A 237 -4.05 -7.80 -3.64
CA LEU A 237 -3.16 -8.28 -4.68
C LEU A 237 -3.90 -8.80 -5.91
N LYS A 238 -5.00 -9.53 -5.72
CA LYS A 238 -5.84 -10.02 -6.82
C LYS A 238 -6.40 -8.84 -7.63
N GLU A 239 -6.95 -7.83 -6.95
CA GLU A 239 -7.44 -6.60 -7.57
C GLU A 239 -6.35 -5.82 -8.28
N TYR A 240 -5.16 -5.70 -7.68
CA TYR A 240 -4.05 -5.00 -8.30
C TYR A 240 -3.57 -5.70 -9.58
N LYS A 241 -3.48 -7.04 -9.57
CA LYS A 241 -3.10 -7.86 -10.73
C LYS A 241 -4.20 -7.92 -11.80
N SER A 242 -5.47 -7.87 -11.39
CA SER A 242 -6.62 -7.94 -12.31
C SER A 242 -7.00 -6.59 -12.92
N ARG A 243 -6.56 -5.46 -12.32
CA ARG A 243 -6.64 -4.17 -12.99
C ARG A 243 -5.87 -4.31 -14.31
N PRO A 244 -6.53 -4.16 -15.47
CA PRO A 244 -5.80 -4.08 -16.71
C PRO A 244 -4.82 -2.93 -16.49
N PHE A 245 -3.53 -3.19 -16.68
CA PHE A 245 -2.58 -2.11 -16.88
C PHE A 245 -3.29 -1.15 -17.82
N LYS A 246 -3.56 0.08 -17.39
CA LYS A 246 -3.85 1.15 -18.33
C LYS A 246 -2.55 1.36 -19.11
N THR A 247 -2.24 0.41 -19.98
CA THR A 247 -1.58 0.68 -21.24
C THR A 247 -2.40 1.84 -21.77
N ILE A 248 -1.79 3.01 -21.82
CA ILE A 248 -2.30 4.11 -22.60
C ILE A 248 -2.41 3.53 -24.00
N ILE A 249 -3.59 2.99 -24.34
CA ILE A 249 -3.92 2.64 -25.71
C ILE A 249 -3.99 4.01 -26.37
N THR A 250 -2.86 4.41 -26.95
CA THR A 250 -2.79 5.45 -27.97
C THR A 250 -3.55 4.91 -29.17
N LEU A 251 -4.88 4.90 -29.05
CA LEU A 251 -5.80 4.68 -30.14
C LEU A 251 -6.08 6.05 -30.77
N PRO A 252 -5.19 6.53 -31.65
CA PRO A 252 -5.72 7.16 -32.86
C PRO A 252 -4.94 6.82 -34.14
N VAL A 253 -4.14 5.75 -34.18
CA VAL A 253 -3.39 5.41 -35.42
C VAL A 253 -4.06 4.30 -36.25
N LEU A 254 -4.89 3.45 -35.64
CA LEU A 254 -5.60 2.40 -36.39
C LEU A 254 -6.86 2.93 -37.12
N PHE A 255 -7.54 3.95 -36.60
CA PHE A 255 -8.76 4.50 -37.23
C PHE A 255 -8.50 5.15 -38.61
N PRO A 256 -7.42 5.93 -38.82
CA PRO A 256 -7.06 6.44 -40.14
C PRO A 256 -6.68 5.33 -41.14
N LEU A 257 -6.01 4.27 -40.66
CA LEU A 257 -5.62 3.11 -41.48
C LEU A 257 -6.84 2.36 -42.02
N PHE A 258 -7.88 2.16 -41.19
CA PHE A 258 -9.14 1.58 -41.67
C PHE A 258 -9.88 2.53 -42.62
N GLY A 259 -9.90 3.84 -42.35
CA GLY A 259 -10.53 4.82 -43.26
C GLY A 259 -9.89 4.85 -44.66
N VAL A 260 -8.56 4.84 -44.75
CA VAL A 260 -7.84 4.77 -46.04
C VAL A 260 -8.06 3.42 -46.72
N PHE A 261 -8.07 2.31 -45.97
CA PHE A 261 -8.34 0.98 -46.51
C PHE A 261 -9.75 0.87 -47.11
N PHE A 262 -10.77 1.39 -46.42
CA PHE A 262 -12.14 1.45 -46.94
C PHE A 262 -12.22 2.34 -48.20
N MET A 263 -11.59 3.52 -48.20
CA MET A 263 -11.56 4.39 -49.39
C MET A 263 -10.94 3.70 -50.62
N LEU A 264 -9.90 2.88 -50.44
CA LEU A 264 -9.27 2.12 -51.53
C LEU A 264 -10.15 1.00 -52.10
N ILE A 265 -10.97 0.35 -51.27
CA ILE A 265 -11.89 -0.71 -51.71
C ILE A 265 -13.08 -0.13 -52.49
N PHE A 266 -13.60 1.02 -52.06
CA PHE A 266 -14.84 1.60 -52.59
C PHE A 266 -14.62 2.69 -53.66
N SER A 267 -13.38 3.05 -54.00
CA SER A 267 -13.09 4.00 -55.07
C SER A 267 -13.05 3.34 -56.45
N ASP A 268 -13.92 3.78 -57.37
CA ASP A 268 -14.01 3.31 -58.77
C ASP A 268 -12.75 3.56 -59.62
N LYS A 269 -11.75 4.24 -59.05
CA LYS A 269 -10.46 4.53 -59.70
C LYS A 269 -9.45 3.38 -59.58
N PHE A 270 -9.66 2.42 -58.66
CA PHE A 270 -8.75 1.28 -58.41
C PHE A 270 -9.30 -0.08 -58.90
N THR A 271 -10.18 -0.04 -59.90
CA THR A 271 -10.79 -1.19 -60.59
C THR A 271 -9.83 -2.34 -60.96
N PRO A 272 -8.61 -2.11 -61.50
CA PRO A 272 -7.71 -3.22 -61.82
C PRO A 272 -7.18 -3.96 -60.58
N PHE A 273 -7.00 -3.26 -59.44
CA PHE A 273 -6.50 -3.87 -58.21
C PHE A 273 -7.57 -4.71 -57.50
N ARG A 274 -8.83 -4.25 -57.54
CA ARG A 274 -10.01 -4.98 -57.05
C ARG A 274 -10.20 -6.31 -57.80
N GLN A 275 -10.05 -6.30 -59.12
CA GLN A 275 -10.12 -7.52 -59.94
C GLN A 275 -9.01 -8.51 -59.59
N HIS A 276 -7.77 -8.03 -59.42
CA HIS A 276 -6.63 -8.88 -59.07
C HIS A 276 -6.78 -9.57 -57.68
N ILE A 277 -7.30 -8.85 -56.68
CA ILE A 277 -7.58 -9.42 -55.35
C ILE A 277 -8.73 -10.43 -55.42
N LEU A 278 -9.82 -10.11 -56.13
CA LEU A 278 -10.96 -11.02 -56.27
C LEU A 278 -10.57 -12.30 -57.02
N GLU A 279 -9.73 -12.22 -58.05
CA GLU A 279 -9.20 -13.39 -58.75
C GLU A 279 -8.37 -14.28 -57.82
N LYS A 280 -7.50 -13.70 -56.99
CA LYS A 280 -6.71 -14.46 -56.01
C LYS A 280 -7.60 -15.16 -54.97
N ILE A 281 -8.61 -14.48 -54.44
CA ILE A 281 -9.55 -15.08 -53.48
C ILE A 281 -10.36 -16.20 -54.12
N LYS A 282 -10.82 -16.02 -55.37
CA LYS A 282 -11.58 -17.04 -56.11
C LYS A 282 -10.71 -18.27 -56.43
N LYS A 283 -9.42 -18.05 -56.75
CA LYS A 283 -8.44 -19.12 -56.99
C LYS A 283 -8.16 -19.92 -55.71
N THR A 284 -8.03 -19.25 -54.55
CA THR A 284 -7.88 -19.91 -53.25
C THR A 284 -9.15 -20.67 -52.81
N LYS A 285 -10.35 -20.14 -53.09
CA LYS A 285 -11.62 -20.82 -52.81
C LYS A 285 -11.80 -22.09 -53.65
N ASN A 286 -11.45 -22.05 -54.94
CA ASN A 286 -11.52 -23.23 -55.81
C ASN A 286 -10.49 -24.30 -55.44
N MET A 287 -9.41 -23.93 -54.75
CA MET A 287 -8.40 -24.84 -54.20
C MET A 287 -8.85 -25.50 -52.89
N LEU A 288 -9.78 -24.87 -52.15
CA LEU A 288 -10.26 -25.34 -50.84
C LEU A 288 -11.53 -26.20 -50.93
N PHE A 289 -12.32 -26.03 -51.99
CA PHE A 289 -13.63 -26.72 -52.18
C PHE A 289 -13.66 -27.65 -53.41
N GLY A 290 -12.49 -27.96 -53.98
CA GLY A 290 -12.35 -28.74 -55.20
C GLY A 290 -11.88 -30.17 -54.97
N GLU A 291 -12.40 -30.90 -53.97
CA GLU A 291 -12.23 -32.36 -53.91
C GLU A 291 -13.29 -33.03 -53.04
N GLY A 292 -14.12 -33.90 -53.63
CA GLY A 292 -14.91 -34.89 -52.90
C GLY A 292 -16.43 -34.83 -53.05
N GLU A 293 -16.94 -34.90 -54.27
CA GLU A 293 -18.26 -35.48 -54.53
C GLU A 293 -18.14 -37.00 -54.33
N ARG A 294 -18.89 -37.58 -53.37
CA ARG A 294 -19.49 -38.93 -53.44
C ARG A 294 -20.31 -39.24 -52.18
N ASP A 295 -21.50 -39.75 -52.47
CA ASP A 295 -22.60 -40.14 -51.60
C ASP A 295 -22.24 -41.15 -50.50
N ASN A 296 -22.98 -41.11 -49.40
CA ASN A 296 -23.80 -42.24 -48.94
C ASN A 296 -24.61 -41.88 -47.68
N GLU A 297 -25.89 -42.25 -47.71
CA GLU A 297 -26.85 -42.29 -46.60
C GLU A 297 -26.27 -42.91 -45.32
N PHE A 298 -26.69 -42.40 -44.15
CA PHE A 298 -27.41 -43.15 -43.10
C PHE A 298 -27.60 -42.23 -41.87
N MET A 299 -28.86 -41.99 -41.48
CA MET A 299 -29.21 -41.45 -40.15
C MET A 299 -28.81 -42.44 -39.05
N PRO A 300 -28.52 -41.95 -37.82
CA PRO A 300 -29.54 -42.09 -36.78
C PRO A 300 -29.72 -40.84 -35.91
N TYR A 301 -31.00 -40.61 -35.59
CA TYR A 301 -31.51 -39.80 -34.50
C TYR A 301 -31.02 -40.30 -33.14
N THR A 302 -30.60 -39.38 -32.25
CA THR A 302 -31.00 -39.36 -30.82
C THR A 302 -30.85 -37.94 -30.23
N SER A 303 -31.98 -37.24 -30.15
CA SER A 303 -32.56 -36.60 -28.95
C SER A 303 -31.65 -35.92 -27.89
N ASN A 304 -31.94 -34.63 -27.71
CA ASN A 304 -31.97 -33.83 -26.48
C ASN A 304 -30.67 -33.24 -25.92
N ASN A 305 -30.51 -31.91 -26.05
CA ASN A 305 -30.90 -30.97 -24.99
C ASN A 305 -30.79 -29.51 -25.44
N ASP A 306 -31.93 -28.81 -25.33
CA ASP A 306 -32.12 -27.52 -24.68
C ASP A 306 -31.36 -26.24 -25.09
N ILE A 307 -32.20 -25.32 -25.60
CA ILE A 307 -32.46 -23.95 -25.11
C ILE A 307 -31.75 -22.76 -25.82
N SER A 308 -32.63 -22.10 -26.59
CA SER A 308 -32.85 -20.65 -26.78
C SER A 308 -31.76 -19.77 -27.40
N ILE A 309 -32.04 -19.27 -28.60
CA ILE A 309 -31.87 -17.85 -28.92
C ILE A 309 -33.12 -17.31 -29.66
N LEU A 310 -33.67 -16.27 -29.04
CA LEU A 310 -34.57 -15.22 -29.54
C LEU A 310 -34.39 -14.86 -31.03
N SER A 311 -35.50 -14.91 -31.76
CA SER A 311 -35.76 -14.19 -33.01
C SER A 311 -37.28 -14.17 -33.13
N GLU A 312 -37.99 -13.16 -33.59
CA GLU A 312 -37.74 -11.79 -34.01
C GLU A 312 -39.16 -11.18 -34.03
N GLY A 313 -39.35 -9.97 -33.51
CA GLY A 313 -40.69 -9.41 -33.33
C GLY A 313 -41.25 -8.87 -34.64
N GLU A 314 -42.33 -9.48 -35.15
CA GLU A 314 -43.24 -8.85 -36.11
C GLU A 314 -44.65 -8.77 -35.50
N TYR A 315 -45.13 -7.53 -35.39
CA TYR A 315 -46.46 -7.17 -34.89
C TYR A 315 -47.53 -7.57 -35.92
N ASN A 316 -48.53 -8.34 -35.51
CA ASN A 316 -49.77 -8.55 -36.29
C ASN A 316 -50.96 -7.97 -35.52
N ILE A 317 -51.40 -6.78 -35.94
CA ILE A 317 -52.61 -6.11 -35.46
C ILE A 317 -53.79 -6.66 -36.27
N SER A 318 -54.77 -7.28 -35.60
CA SER A 318 -56.03 -7.72 -36.21
C SER A 318 -57.12 -6.66 -36.02
N TYR A 319 -57.77 -6.27 -37.12
CA TYR A 319 -58.89 -5.32 -37.14
C TYR A 319 -60.22 -6.07 -36.94
N TYR A 320 -61.04 -5.62 -36.00
CA TYR A 320 -62.47 -5.95 -35.96
C TYR A 320 -63.29 -4.74 -36.45
N THR A 321 -63.99 -4.93 -37.56
CA THR A 321 -64.93 -3.96 -38.14
C THR A 321 -66.30 -4.05 -37.46
N VAL A 322 -66.76 -2.92 -36.91
CA VAL A 322 -68.12 -2.68 -36.44
C VAL A 322 -69.09 -2.62 -37.64
N ARG A 323 -70.24 -3.29 -37.54
CA ARG A 323 -71.37 -3.11 -38.46
C ARG A 323 -72.59 -2.67 -37.65
N ASN A 324 -72.97 -1.41 -37.80
CA ASN A 324 -74.26 -0.88 -37.35
C ASN A 324 -75.29 -1.06 -38.47
N SER A 325 -76.46 -1.59 -38.12
CA SER A 325 -77.78 -1.09 -38.52
C SER A 325 -78.81 -1.62 -37.52
#